data_AF-A0A2R5L079-F1
#
_entry.id   AF-A0A2R5L079-F1
#
_cell.length_a   1.000
_cell.length_b   1.000
_cell.length_c   1.000
_cell.angle_alpha   90.00
_cell.angle_beta   90.00
_cell.angle_gamma   90.00
#
_symmetry.space_group_name_H-M   'P 1'
#
loop_
_entity.id
_entity.type
_entity.pdbx_description
1 polymer ?
#
loop_
_entity_poly.entity_id
_entity_poly.type
_entity_poly.pdbx_seq_one_letter_code
_entity_poly.pdbx_strand_id
1 'polypeptide(L)'
;CSMDTTETAAVTAAAAAAAAAASGVVDSPATVHQLLHSLALEQLCGMFEREDISLDVLCEMSHDDLRTVGVAAYGHRHKLIKAAHRVRQHHNNLVDINSGCTVLVELSTEDREFVAVEEEMQNTIREHRDNGHAGGLFVKYNIVKIQKVRNRRLWDRYRHRRGEVGDECGGSANERMLFHGSPFISAIVQKGFDERHAYIGGMFGAGIYFAEHSSKSNQYVYGIGGGTGCPLHKDRSCYTCCRQVVLCRVTLGRSFLQFSALKMAHAPPGHHSVVGRPSTGGLCYPEYVVYRGEQAYPEYLISSQIVRPEQEPSKEESPPRDA
;
A
#
# COMPACT_ATOMS: atom_id res chain seq x y z
N CYS A 1 47.50 -35.78 -22.99
CA CYS A 1 46.64 -34.58 -23.08
C CYS A 1 45.27 -35.00 -22.57
N SER A 2 45.12 -35.01 -21.24
CA SER A 2 43.93 -35.56 -20.58
C SER A 2 43.64 -34.61 -19.43
N MET A 3 42.77 -33.64 -19.68
CA MET A 3 42.32 -32.68 -18.68
C MET A 3 41.04 -33.19 -18.01
N ASP A 4 41.10 -33.05 -16.69
CA ASP A 4 40.15 -33.32 -15.63
C ASP A 4 38.66 -33.20 -15.98
N THR A 5 37.93 -34.29 -15.74
CA THR A 5 36.46 -34.37 -15.70
C THR A 5 35.88 -34.04 -14.32
N THR A 6 36.69 -33.52 -13.39
CA THR A 6 36.28 -33.25 -12.00
C THR A 6 35.81 -31.81 -11.78
N GLU A 7 36.20 -30.88 -12.66
CA GLU A 7 35.86 -29.45 -12.52
C GLU A 7 34.45 -29.12 -13.02
N THR A 8 33.91 -29.89 -13.97
CA THR A 8 32.56 -29.70 -14.54
C THR A 8 31.42 -30.15 -13.62
N ALA A 9 31.68 -31.04 -12.67
CA ALA A 9 30.66 -31.49 -11.70
C ALA A 9 30.45 -30.50 -10.54
N ALA A 10 31.47 -29.72 -10.19
CA ALA A 10 31.37 -28.71 -9.13
C ALA A 10 30.56 -27.47 -9.58
N VAL A 11 30.65 -27.11 -10.86
CA VAL A 11 29.95 -25.95 -11.44
C VAL A 11 28.43 -26.22 -11.58
N THR A 12 28.03 -27.47 -11.83
CA THR A 12 26.61 -27.85 -11.94
C THR A 12 25.90 -27.95 -10.58
N ALA A 13 26.60 -28.32 -9.51
CA ALA A 13 26.06 -28.31 -8.15
C ALA A 13 25.85 -26.87 -7.61
N ALA A 14 26.75 -25.94 -7.93
CA ALA A 14 26.61 -24.53 -7.57
C ALA A 14 25.45 -23.84 -8.31
N ALA A 15 25.18 -24.22 -9.56
CA ALA A 15 24.06 -23.71 -10.34
C ALA A 15 22.68 -24.20 -9.80
N ALA A 16 22.61 -25.43 -9.28
CA ALA A 16 21.39 -25.97 -8.67
C ALA A 16 21.06 -25.29 -7.32
N ALA A 17 22.09 -24.95 -6.52
CA ALA A 17 21.92 -24.21 -5.27
C ALA A 17 21.46 -22.75 -5.51
N ALA A 18 21.91 -22.13 -6.61
CA ALA A 18 21.46 -20.78 -7.00
C ALA A 18 20.01 -20.77 -7.54
N ALA A 19 19.55 -21.85 -8.18
CA ALA A 19 18.17 -21.96 -8.66
C ALA A 19 17.16 -22.16 -7.51
N ALA A 20 17.55 -22.83 -6.42
CA ALA A 20 16.71 -22.97 -5.23
C ALA A 20 16.51 -21.63 -4.48
N ALA A 21 17.46 -20.70 -4.58
CA ALA A 21 17.34 -19.35 -4.02
C ALA A 21 16.37 -18.43 -4.80
N ALA A 22 15.91 -18.84 -5.98
CA ALA A 22 14.98 -18.07 -6.83
C ALA A 22 13.50 -18.48 -6.68
N SER A 23 13.20 -19.51 -5.89
CA SER A 23 11.84 -19.88 -5.48
C SER A 23 11.54 -19.24 -4.13
N GLY A 24 10.89 -18.08 -4.14
CA GLY A 24 10.53 -17.30 -2.94
C GLY A 24 9.44 -17.92 -2.05
N VAL A 25 9.53 -19.22 -1.75
CA VAL A 25 8.86 -19.83 -0.59
C VAL A 25 9.93 -19.99 0.48
N VAL A 26 10.23 -18.91 1.19
CA VAL A 26 11.09 -18.98 2.37
C VAL A 26 10.20 -19.51 3.50
N ASP A 27 10.42 -20.77 3.86
CA ASP A 27 9.76 -21.42 4.99
C ASP A 27 9.95 -20.54 6.24
N SER A 28 8.87 -20.01 6.80
CA SER A 28 8.96 -19.27 8.06
C SER A 28 9.31 -20.29 9.15
N PRO A 29 10.33 -20.06 9.99
CA PRO A 29 10.70 -21.03 11.01
C PRO A 29 9.51 -21.24 11.96
N ALA A 30 9.08 -22.49 12.08
CA ALA A 30 7.97 -22.93 12.92
C ALA A 30 8.40 -23.16 14.39
N THR A 31 9.71 -23.27 14.65
CA THR A 31 10.27 -23.47 16.00
C THR A 31 11.47 -22.56 16.27
N VAL A 32 11.78 -22.36 17.56
CA VAL A 32 12.92 -21.54 17.98
C VAL A 32 14.25 -22.14 17.52
N HIS A 33 14.36 -23.47 17.46
CA HIS A 33 15.52 -24.17 16.90
C HIS A 33 15.76 -23.87 15.42
N GLN A 34 14.69 -23.85 14.62
CA GLN A 34 14.79 -23.50 13.20
C GLN A 34 15.23 -22.03 13.02
N LEU A 35 14.74 -21.14 13.89
CA LEU A 35 15.18 -19.74 13.91
C LEU A 35 16.67 -19.62 14.25
N LEU A 36 17.13 -20.31 15.31
CA LEU A 36 18.53 -20.28 15.72
C LEU A 36 19.47 -20.82 14.63
N HIS A 37 19.08 -21.91 13.96
CA HIS A 37 19.82 -22.45 12.82
C HIS A 37 19.88 -21.45 11.65
N SER A 38 18.76 -20.78 11.32
CA SER A 38 18.74 -19.77 10.24
C SER A 38 19.64 -18.56 10.52
N LEU A 39 19.95 -18.29 11.78
CA LEU A 39 20.80 -17.19 12.22
C LEU A 39 22.26 -17.59 12.44
N ALA A 40 22.60 -18.87 12.25
CA ALA A 40 23.88 -19.48 12.63
C ALA A 40 24.20 -19.25 14.13
N LEU A 41 23.20 -19.53 14.98
CA LEU A 41 23.25 -19.39 16.43
C LEU A 41 22.90 -20.71 17.17
N GLU A 42 23.21 -21.86 16.57
CA GLU A 42 22.88 -23.19 17.10
C GLU A 42 23.50 -23.46 18.48
N GLN A 43 24.62 -22.80 18.79
CA GLN A 43 25.23 -22.87 20.12
C GLN A 43 24.32 -22.38 21.25
N LEU A 44 23.26 -21.62 20.93
CA LEU A 44 22.30 -21.13 21.91
C LEU A 44 21.14 -22.11 22.16
N CYS A 45 20.96 -23.17 21.35
CA CYS A 45 19.84 -24.09 21.46
C CYS A 45 19.69 -24.67 22.87
N GLY A 46 20.77 -25.23 23.44
CA GLY A 46 20.71 -25.82 24.77
C GLY A 46 20.43 -24.82 25.89
N MET A 47 20.67 -23.54 25.69
CA MET A 47 20.30 -22.49 26.65
C MET A 47 18.81 -22.15 26.54
N PHE A 48 18.31 -22.00 25.32
CA PHE A 48 16.88 -21.77 25.06
C PHE A 48 16.01 -22.94 25.53
N GLU A 49 16.47 -24.18 25.39
CA GLU A 49 15.79 -25.37 25.93
C GLU A 49 15.79 -25.39 27.46
N ARG A 50 16.92 -25.08 28.12
CA ARG A 50 17.00 -25.08 29.59
C ARG A 50 16.09 -24.04 30.23
N GLU A 51 15.95 -22.89 29.59
CA GLU A 51 15.14 -21.76 30.09
C GLU A 51 13.72 -21.74 29.50
N ASP A 52 13.33 -22.80 28.77
CA ASP A 52 12.02 -22.95 28.12
C ASP A 52 11.60 -21.73 27.25
N ILE A 53 12.55 -21.17 26.51
CA ILE A 53 12.33 -19.98 25.68
C ILE A 53 11.79 -20.38 24.31
N SER A 54 10.48 -20.30 24.16
CA SER A 54 9.80 -20.48 22.87
C SER A 54 9.93 -19.26 21.95
N LEU A 55 9.47 -19.38 20.69
CA LEU A 55 9.40 -18.24 19.77
C LEU A 55 8.53 -17.09 20.30
N ASP A 56 7.42 -17.42 20.98
CA ASP A 56 6.50 -16.43 21.52
C ASP A 56 7.13 -15.67 22.69
N VAL A 57 7.78 -16.40 23.60
CA VAL A 57 8.55 -15.80 24.70
C VAL A 57 9.65 -14.91 24.15
N LEU A 58 10.42 -15.39 23.16
CA LEU A 58 11.49 -14.63 22.53
C LEU A 58 11.01 -13.31 21.89
N CYS A 59 9.78 -13.27 21.38
CA CYS A 59 9.20 -12.06 20.78
C CYS A 59 8.91 -10.95 21.80
N GLU A 60 8.83 -11.29 23.09
CA GLU A 60 8.52 -10.36 24.19
C GLU A 60 9.78 -9.99 24.99
N MET A 61 10.88 -10.73 24.80
CA MET A 61 12.13 -10.49 25.50
C MET A 61 12.86 -9.23 25.02
N SER A 62 13.37 -8.47 25.99
CA SER A 62 14.25 -7.33 25.76
C SER A 62 15.73 -7.74 25.62
N HIS A 63 16.57 -6.77 25.28
CA HIS A 63 18.02 -6.96 25.30
C HIS A 63 18.56 -7.30 26.70
N ASP A 64 17.90 -6.85 27.77
CA ASP A 64 18.34 -7.11 29.14
C ASP A 64 17.88 -8.50 29.61
N ASP A 65 16.71 -8.95 29.17
CA ASP A 65 16.22 -10.32 29.46
C ASP A 65 17.12 -11.37 28.81
N LEU A 66 17.45 -11.18 27.52
CA LEU A 66 18.37 -12.07 26.81
C LEU A 66 19.78 -12.05 27.40
N ARG A 67 20.21 -10.90 27.95
CA ARG A 67 21.49 -10.80 28.65
C ARG A 67 21.45 -11.61 29.95
N THR A 68 20.34 -11.56 30.69
CA THR A 68 20.13 -12.28 31.95
C THR A 68 20.09 -13.79 31.74
N VAL A 69 19.46 -14.24 30.66
CA VAL A 69 19.42 -15.64 30.21
C VAL A 69 20.81 -16.18 29.78
N GLY A 70 21.77 -15.30 29.51
CA GLY A 70 23.15 -15.68 29.20
C GLY A 70 23.62 -15.34 27.79
N VAL A 71 22.81 -14.67 26.96
CA VAL A 71 23.23 -14.16 25.64
C VAL A 71 24.07 -12.89 25.84
N ALA A 72 25.35 -13.04 26.18
CA ALA A 72 26.24 -11.93 26.53
C ALA A 72 26.60 -11.02 25.34
N ALA A 73 26.67 -11.56 24.12
CA ALA A 73 27.02 -10.79 22.93
C ALA A 73 25.83 -9.95 22.43
N TYR A 74 26.01 -8.63 22.37
CA TYR A 74 24.98 -7.70 21.88
C TYR A 74 24.48 -8.05 20.48
N GLY A 75 25.40 -8.40 19.57
CA GLY A 75 25.07 -8.77 18.19
C GLY A 75 24.13 -9.98 18.10
N HIS A 76 24.28 -10.97 18.98
CA HIS A 76 23.38 -12.12 19.04
C HIS A 76 22.00 -11.71 19.52
N ARG A 77 21.92 -10.91 20.60
CA ARG A 77 20.64 -10.37 21.10
C ARG A 77 19.91 -9.56 20.03
N HIS A 78 20.63 -8.70 19.31
CA HIS A 78 20.05 -7.90 18.23
C HIS A 78 19.51 -8.77 17.09
N LYS A 79 20.25 -9.79 16.66
CA LYS A 79 19.80 -10.74 15.62
C LYS A 79 18.54 -11.49 16.06
N LEU A 80 18.51 -12.00 17.29
CA LEU A 80 17.38 -12.75 17.85
C LEU A 80 16.11 -11.91 17.90
N ILE A 81 16.15 -10.73 18.52
CA ILE A 81 15.00 -9.81 18.64
C ILE A 81 14.48 -9.43 17.25
N LYS A 82 15.38 -9.06 16.33
CA LYS A 82 15.01 -8.67 14.96
C LYS A 82 14.36 -9.82 14.19
N ALA A 83 14.83 -11.05 14.38
CA ALA A 83 14.29 -12.22 13.70
C ALA A 83 12.96 -12.68 14.32
N ALA A 84 12.84 -12.66 15.65
CA ALA A 84 11.60 -12.96 16.37
C ALA A 84 10.46 -12.01 15.95
N HIS A 85 10.72 -10.71 15.85
CA HIS A 85 9.73 -9.76 15.33
C HIS A 85 9.34 -10.03 13.87
N ARG A 86 10.26 -10.53 13.04
CA ARG A 86 9.96 -10.92 11.66
C ARG A 86 9.03 -12.15 11.63
N VAL A 87 9.28 -13.14 12.48
CA VAL A 87 8.42 -14.33 12.62
C VAL A 87 7.02 -13.94 13.11
N ARG A 88 6.93 -13.06 14.11
CA ARG A 88 5.64 -12.53 14.61
C ARG A 88 4.83 -11.81 13.53
N GLN A 89 5.48 -11.05 12.64
CA GLN A 89 4.80 -10.41 11.52
C GLN A 89 4.20 -11.41 10.52
N HIS A 90 4.79 -12.61 10.38
CA HIS A 90 4.25 -13.69 9.56
C HIS A 90 3.18 -14.51 10.31
N HIS A 91 3.31 -14.71 11.62
CA HIS A 91 2.39 -15.51 12.44
C HIS A 91 1.12 -14.75 12.89
N ASN A 92 1.14 -13.41 12.90
CA ASN A 92 -0.01 -12.57 13.26
C ASN A 92 -1.19 -12.59 12.26
N ASN A 93 -1.15 -13.45 11.23
CA ASN A 93 -2.28 -13.65 10.31
C ASN A 93 -3.41 -14.54 10.85
N LEU A 94 -3.28 -15.17 12.04
CA LEU A 94 -4.24 -16.22 12.47
C LEU A 94 -4.91 -16.09 13.86
N VAL A 95 -4.57 -15.14 14.76
CA VAL A 95 -5.05 -15.21 16.17
C VAL A 95 -5.76 -13.95 16.73
N ASP A 96 -5.86 -12.83 16.01
CA ASP A 96 -6.25 -11.54 16.63
C ASP A 96 -7.71 -11.07 16.35
N ILE A 97 -8.70 -11.94 16.59
CA ILE A 97 -10.13 -11.63 16.34
C ILE A 97 -10.71 -10.57 17.31
N ASN A 98 -10.01 -10.20 18.40
CA ASN A 98 -10.50 -9.21 19.37
C ASN A 98 -9.67 -7.92 19.49
N SER A 99 -8.58 -7.75 18.72
CA SER A 99 -7.62 -6.67 18.92
C SER A 99 -7.64 -5.57 17.86
N GLY A 100 -8.80 -5.19 17.29
CA GLY A 100 -8.89 -4.05 16.36
C GLY A 100 -7.89 -4.11 15.17
N CYS A 101 -7.42 -5.31 14.84
CA CYS A 101 -6.42 -5.56 13.82
C CYS A 101 -7.09 -5.47 12.46
N THR A 102 -6.34 -5.00 11.46
CA THR A 102 -6.85 -4.90 10.10
C THR A 102 -6.69 -6.24 9.39
N VAL A 103 -7.80 -6.85 9.01
CA VAL A 103 -7.83 -8.06 8.19
C VAL A 103 -8.03 -7.66 6.73
N LEU A 104 -7.20 -8.19 5.84
CA LEU A 104 -7.32 -8.00 4.40
C LEU A 104 -7.90 -9.26 3.78
N VAL A 105 -9.14 -9.18 3.32
CA VAL A 105 -9.83 -10.30 2.66
C VAL A 105 -9.65 -10.14 1.15
N GLU A 106 -8.87 -11.02 0.54
CA GLU A 106 -8.72 -11.04 -0.93
C GLU A 106 -10.03 -11.45 -1.59
N LEU A 107 -10.48 -10.66 -2.56
CA LEU A 107 -11.71 -10.92 -3.30
C LEU A 107 -11.41 -11.82 -4.50
N SER A 108 -12.30 -12.78 -4.77
CA SER A 108 -12.27 -13.56 -6.00
C SER A 108 -12.54 -12.67 -7.21
N THR A 109 -11.89 -12.93 -8.35
CA THR A 109 -12.13 -12.22 -9.60
C THR A 109 -13.55 -12.40 -10.14
N GLU A 110 -14.25 -13.44 -9.69
CA GLU A 110 -15.66 -13.71 -10.03
C GLU A 110 -16.65 -13.02 -9.07
N ASP A 111 -16.15 -12.43 -7.97
CA ASP A 111 -16.99 -11.71 -7.02
C ASP A 111 -17.53 -10.42 -7.66
N ARG A 112 -18.82 -10.16 -7.50
CA ARG A 112 -19.45 -8.93 -7.99
C ARG A 112 -18.80 -7.68 -7.42
N GLU A 113 -18.31 -7.75 -6.18
CA GLU A 113 -17.60 -6.66 -5.52
C GLU A 113 -16.23 -6.42 -6.17
N PHE A 114 -15.52 -7.47 -6.57
CA PHE A 114 -14.27 -7.34 -7.33
C PHE A 114 -14.54 -6.64 -8.66
N VAL A 115 -15.51 -7.15 -9.43
CA VAL A 115 -15.85 -6.63 -10.77
C VAL A 115 -16.23 -5.15 -10.70
N ALA A 116 -17.08 -4.76 -9.74
CA ALA A 116 -17.49 -3.37 -9.59
C ALA A 116 -16.31 -2.43 -9.25
N VAL A 117 -15.39 -2.87 -8.39
CA VAL A 117 -14.21 -2.06 -8.02
C VAL A 117 -13.22 -1.97 -9.18
N GLU A 118 -13.02 -3.06 -9.93
CA GLU A 118 -12.21 -3.05 -11.14
C GLU A 118 -12.79 -2.13 -12.21
N GLU A 119 -14.09 -2.26 -12.52
CA GLU A 119 -14.76 -1.40 -13.51
C GLU A 119 -14.66 0.08 -13.13
N GLU A 120 -14.92 0.43 -11.86
CA GLU A 120 -14.78 1.81 -11.39
C GLU A 120 -13.34 2.31 -11.53
N MET A 121 -12.34 1.47 -11.24
CA MET A 121 -10.94 1.84 -11.38
C MET A 121 -10.55 2.06 -12.86
N GLN A 122 -11.02 1.22 -13.79
CA GLN A 122 -10.70 1.33 -15.21
C GLN A 122 -11.46 2.50 -15.86
N ASN A 123 -12.76 2.64 -15.60
CA ASN A 123 -13.63 3.63 -16.24
C ASN A 123 -13.33 5.08 -15.83
N THR A 124 -12.61 5.26 -14.73
CA THR A 124 -12.25 6.58 -14.19
C THR A 124 -10.81 7.00 -14.52
N ILE A 125 -10.13 6.28 -15.43
CA ILE A 125 -8.86 6.73 -16.02
C ILE A 125 -9.10 7.96 -16.90
N ARG A 126 -8.25 8.98 -16.73
CA ARG A 126 -8.21 10.21 -17.53
C ARG A 126 -6.78 10.60 -17.87
N GLU A 127 -6.61 11.29 -19.00
CA GLU A 127 -5.36 11.91 -19.44
C GLU A 127 -5.00 13.14 -18.62
N HIS A 128 -3.79 13.20 -18.07
CA HIS A 128 -3.39 14.34 -17.23
C HIS A 128 -2.64 15.40 -18.03
N ARG A 129 -2.80 16.69 -17.65
CA ARG A 129 -2.11 17.83 -18.27
C ARG A 129 -0.58 17.76 -18.19
N ASP A 130 -0.04 16.97 -17.27
CA ASP A 130 1.39 16.76 -17.11
C ASP A 130 1.95 15.69 -18.06
N ASN A 131 1.14 15.19 -19.01
CA ASN A 131 1.49 14.15 -19.98
C ASN A 131 2.10 12.91 -19.30
N GLY A 132 1.52 12.50 -18.17
CA GLY A 132 1.96 11.32 -17.43
C GLY A 132 3.24 11.51 -16.61
N HIS A 133 3.73 12.76 -16.43
CA HIS A 133 4.95 13.02 -15.67
C HIS A 133 4.90 12.47 -14.24
N ALA A 134 3.80 12.70 -13.51
CA ALA A 134 3.63 12.25 -12.12
C ALA A 134 3.17 10.79 -12.02
N GLY A 135 2.18 10.40 -12.83
CA GLY A 135 1.49 9.11 -12.71
C GLY A 135 1.99 8.01 -13.65
N GLY A 136 2.77 8.35 -14.67
CA GLY A 136 3.07 7.50 -15.81
C GLY A 136 2.08 7.65 -16.96
N LEU A 137 2.47 7.14 -18.13
CA LEU A 137 1.64 7.09 -19.34
C LEU A 137 0.94 5.73 -19.45
N PHE A 138 -0.38 5.71 -19.39
CA PHE A 138 -1.16 4.48 -19.48
C PHE A 138 -2.63 4.78 -19.81
N VAL A 139 -3.30 3.77 -20.38
CA VAL A 139 -4.75 3.82 -20.68
C VAL A 139 -5.54 2.72 -19.97
N LYS A 140 -4.84 1.81 -19.29
CA LYS A 140 -5.41 0.64 -18.62
C LYS A 140 -4.54 0.26 -17.41
N TYR A 141 -5.17 -0.30 -16.39
CA TYR A 141 -4.48 -1.02 -15.31
C TYR A 141 -4.49 -2.53 -15.55
N ASN A 142 -3.42 -3.20 -15.15
CA ASN A 142 -3.42 -4.63 -14.88
C ASN A 142 -3.71 -4.81 -13.39
N ILE A 143 -4.92 -5.25 -13.04
CA ILE A 143 -5.30 -5.48 -11.64
C ILE A 143 -4.66 -6.78 -11.17
N VAL A 144 -3.77 -6.68 -10.18
CA VAL A 144 -3.09 -7.85 -9.60
C VAL A 144 -3.99 -8.50 -8.57
N LYS A 145 -4.59 -7.70 -7.69
CA LYS A 145 -5.61 -8.15 -6.72
C LYS A 145 -6.35 -6.99 -6.06
N ILE A 146 -7.52 -7.29 -5.53
CA ILE A 146 -8.34 -6.40 -4.73
C ILE A 146 -8.59 -7.06 -3.38
N GLN A 147 -8.29 -6.34 -2.29
CA GLN A 147 -8.50 -6.83 -0.93
C GLN A 147 -9.46 -5.90 -0.20
N LYS A 148 -10.52 -6.46 0.38
CA LYS A 148 -11.41 -5.74 1.26
C LYS A 148 -10.78 -5.58 2.64
N VAL A 149 -10.74 -4.35 3.10
CA VAL A 149 -10.18 -3.99 4.40
C VAL A 149 -11.27 -4.17 5.46
N ARG A 150 -10.98 -4.97 6.48
CA ARG A 150 -11.85 -5.21 7.62
C ARG A 150 -11.14 -4.78 8.89
N ASN A 151 -11.50 -3.62 9.41
CA ASN A 151 -11.04 -3.16 10.72
C ASN A 151 -12.24 -2.65 11.53
N ARG A 152 -12.65 -3.38 12.57
CA ARG A 152 -13.82 -3.05 13.39
C ARG A 152 -13.69 -1.67 14.04
N ARG A 153 -12.53 -1.35 14.61
CA ARG A 153 -12.29 -0.08 15.31
C ARG A 153 -12.39 1.12 14.36
N LEU A 154 -11.79 1.01 13.17
CA LEU A 154 -11.86 2.07 12.16
C LEU A 154 -13.27 2.21 11.61
N TRP A 155 -13.95 1.07 11.37
CA TRP A 155 -15.33 1.06 10.91
C TRP A 155 -16.29 1.72 11.91
N ASP A 156 -16.14 1.44 13.21
CA ASP A 156 -17.00 2.02 14.23
C ASP A 156 -16.81 3.53 14.33
N ARG A 157 -15.55 4.01 14.30
CA ARG A 157 -15.24 5.45 14.23
C ARG A 157 -15.87 6.11 13.00
N TYR A 158 -15.72 5.49 11.83
CA TYR A 158 -16.29 5.98 10.58
C TYR A 158 -17.82 6.04 10.65
N ARG A 159 -18.46 4.94 11.07
CA ARG A 159 -19.92 4.84 11.15
C ARG A 159 -20.50 5.86 12.14
N HIS A 160 -19.83 6.08 13.27
CA HIS A 160 -20.23 7.08 14.26
C HIS A 160 -20.21 8.48 13.65
N ARG A 161 -19.07 8.89 13.07
CA ARG A 161 -18.95 10.22 12.45
C ARG A 161 -19.92 10.40 11.28
N ARG A 162 -20.15 9.35 10.49
CA ARG A 162 -21.13 9.36 9.41
C ARG A 162 -22.55 9.59 9.93
N GLY A 163 -22.91 9.02 11.07
CA GLY A 163 -24.17 9.26 11.77
C GLY A 163 -24.34 10.74 12.13
N GLU A 164 -23.35 11.31 12.85
CA GLU A 164 -23.37 12.73 13.24
C GLU A 164 -23.53 13.67 12.04
N VAL A 165 -22.74 13.46 10.98
CA VAL A 165 -22.84 14.28 9.76
C VAL A 165 -24.19 14.10 9.07
N GLY A 166 -24.75 12.88 9.08
CA GLY A 166 -26.07 12.59 8.55
C GLY A 166 -27.17 13.35 9.28
N ASP A 167 -27.13 13.36 10.62
CA ASP A 167 -28.08 14.07 11.47
C ASP A 167 -28.00 15.60 11.23
N GLU A 168 -26.78 16.13 11.10
CA GLU A 168 -26.54 17.53 10.75
C GLU A 168 -27.02 17.90 9.34
N CYS A 169 -27.19 16.91 8.44
CA CYS A 169 -27.54 17.10 7.03
C CYS A 169 -28.95 16.60 6.67
N GLY A 170 -29.87 16.51 7.64
CA GLY A 170 -31.27 16.12 7.38
C GLY A 170 -31.44 14.64 7.00
N GLY A 171 -30.57 13.77 7.51
CA GLY A 171 -30.64 12.31 7.35
C GLY A 171 -29.75 11.73 6.25
N SER A 172 -29.02 12.56 5.49
CA SER A 172 -28.09 12.09 4.45
C SER A 172 -26.66 12.53 4.70
N ALA A 173 -25.77 11.57 4.88
CA ALA A 173 -24.34 11.83 5.09
C ALA A 173 -23.58 12.20 3.80
N ASN A 174 -24.22 12.13 2.62
CA ASN A 174 -23.58 12.33 1.32
C ASN A 174 -22.29 11.48 1.19
N GLU A 175 -22.42 10.17 1.46
CA GLU A 175 -21.32 9.20 1.34
C GLU A 175 -20.98 8.96 -0.14
N ARG A 176 -19.69 8.96 -0.48
CA ARG A 176 -19.19 8.61 -1.81
C ARG A 176 -18.06 7.60 -1.75
N MET A 177 -17.91 6.80 -2.79
CA MET A 177 -16.71 5.99 -3.04
C MET A 177 -15.70 6.86 -3.79
N LEU A 178 -14.50 7.04 -3.26
CA LEU A 178 -13.45 7.89 -3.85
C LEU A 178 -12.07 7.26 -3.69
N PHE A 179 -11.20 7.44 -4.68
CA PHE A 179 -9.83 6.93 -4.66
C PHE A 179 -8.91 7.81 -3.82
N HIS A 180 -7.91 7.18 -3.21
CA HIS A 180 -6.79 7.85 -2.56
C HIS A 180 -5.47 7.12 -2.83
N GLY A 181 -4.47 7.87 -3.29
CA GLY A 181 -3.10 7.38 -3.50
C GLY A 181 -2.12 8.09 -2.54
N SER A 182 -1.20 7.32 -1.96
CA SER A 182 -0.25 7.84 -0.98
C SER A 182 0.94 6.88 -0.84
N PRO A 183 2.15 7.35 -0.52
CA PRO A 183 3.25 6.47 -0.13
C PRO A 183 3.02 5.80 1.25
N PHE A 184 1.97 6.20 1.98
CA PHE A 184 1.66 5.74 3.33
C PHE A 184 0.43 4.81 3.41
N ILE A 185 0.00 4.20 2.30
CA ILE A 185 -1.19 3.32 2.27
C ILE A 185 -1.18 2.26 3.37
N SER A 186 -0.04 1.62 3.65
CA SER A 186 0.06 0.61 4.71
C SER A 186 -0.34 1.16 6.09
N ALA A 187 0.06 2.40 6.40
CA ALA A 187 -0.32 3.06 7.64
C ALA A 187 -1.80 3.42 7.66
N ILE A 188 -2.34 3.91 6.53
CA ILE A 188 -3.76 4.28 6.39
C ILE A 188 -4.65 3.06 6.58
N VAL A 189 -4.32 1.95 5.94
CA VAL A 189 -5.07 0.68 6.07
C VAL A 189 -5.05 0.18 7.51
N GLN A 190 -3.91 0.27 8.21
CA GLN A 190 -3.77 -0.23 9.59
C GLN A 190 -4.35 0.69 10.66
N LYS A 191 -4.22 2.01 10.50
CA LYS A 191 -4.47 3.01 11.55
C LYS A 191 -5.60 3.98 11.21
N GLY A 192 -6.13 3.92 9.98
CA GLY A 192 -7.09 4.86 9.44
C GLY A 192 -6.43 6.13 8.90
N PHE A 193 -7.27 6.99 8.32
CA PHE A 193 -6.86 8.34 7.97
C PHE A 193 -6.66 9.19 9.22
N ASP A 194 -5.73 10.13 9.14
CA ASP A 194 -5.36 11.01 10.25
C ASP A 194 -4.97 12.39 9.70
N GLU A 195 -5.80 13.39 10.00
CA GLU A 195 -5.62 14.77 9.52
C GLU A 195 -4.31 15.41 9.99
N ARG A 196 -3.69 14.89 11.06
CA ARG A 196 -2.38 15.38 11.54
C ARG A 196 -1.24 15.10 10.55
N HIS A 197 -1.46 14.16 9.61
CA HIS A 197 -0.55 13.84 8.51
C HIS A 197 -1.01 14.45 7.18
N ALA A 198 -2.01 15.34 7.20
CA ALA A 198 -2.52 15.99 6.01
C ALA A 198 -1.43 16.82 5.32
N TYR A 199 -1.48 16.84 3.99
CA TYR A 199 -0.55 17.66 3.22
C TYR A 199 -0.95 19.14 3.29
N ILE A 200 -0.18 19.93 4.04
CA ILE A 200 -0.42 21.37 4.25
C ILE A 200 -0.32 22.16 2.94
N GLY A 201 0.46 21.68 1.98
CA GLY A 201 0.70 22.36 0.70
C GLY A 201 -0.42 22.20 -0.34
N GLY A 202 -1.49 21.46 -0.03
CA GLY A 202 -2.58 21.23 -0.97
C GLY A 202 -3.38 22.51 -1.29
N MET A 203 -4.08 22.52 -2.43
CA MET A 203 -4.84 23.69 -2.91
C MET A 203 -5.94 24.14 -1.94
N PHE A 204 -6.46 23.22 -1.13
CA PHE A 204 -7.51 23.47 -0.13
C PHE A 204 -6.98 23.35 1.31
N GLY A 205 -5.66 23.45 1.48
CA GLY A 205 -4.95 23.40 2.75
C GLY A 205 -4.80 21.99 3.34
N ALA A 206 -4.69 21.91 4.67
CA ALA A 206 -4.29 20.74 5.44
C ALA A 206 -5.46 19.75 5.63
N GLY A 207 -5.96 19.21 4.52
CA GLY A 207 -6.98 18.16 4.52
C GLY A 207 -6.50 16.84 3.91
N ILE A 208 -7.37 15.85 3.96
CA ILE A 208 -7.19 14.54 3.34
C ILE A 208 -7.89 14.57 1.98
N TYR A 209 -7.12 14.38 0.91
CA TYR A 209 -7.57 14.55 -0.47
C TYR A 209 -7.97 13.21 -1.09
N PHE A 210 -9.06 13.22 -1.83
CA PHE A 210 -9.59 12.09 -2.58
C PHE A 210 -9.95 12.52 -4.00
N ALA A 211 -10.01 11.55 -4.92
CA ALA A 211 -10.38 11.78 -6.31
C ALA A 211 -11.44 10.80 -6.78
N GLU A 212 -12.35 11.26 -7.64
CA GLU A 212 -13.23 10.37 -8.41
C GLU A 212 -12.46 9.62 -9.50
N HIS A 213 -11.35 10.18 -9.96
CA HIS A 213 -10.54 9.61 -11.03
C HIS A 213 -9.40 8.76 -10.46
N SER A 214 -9.39 7.47 -10.76
CA SER A 214 -8.33 6.54 -10.33
C SER A 214 -6.94 7.03 -10.77
N SER A 215 -6.82 7.53 -12.01
CA SER A 215 -5.56 8.03 -12.55
C SER A 215 -5.03 9.26 -11.82
N LYS A 216 -5.92 10.08 -11.24
CA LYS A 216 -5.54 11.24 -10.42
C LYS A 216 -4.92 10.79 -9.09
N SER A 217 -5.53 9.83 -8.41
CA SER A 217 -4.96 9.24 -7.20
C SER A 217 -3.63 8.51 -7.47
N ASN A 218 -3.49 7.88 -8.64
CA ASN A 218 -2.24 7.24 -9.06
C ASN A 218 -1.04 8.23 -9.13
N GLN A 219 -1.25 9.52 -9.40
CA GLN A 219 -0.18 10.54 -9.38
C GLN A 219 0.47 10.73 -8.00
N TYR A 220 -0.17 10.25 -6.93
CA TYR A 220 0.28 10.43 -5.54
C TYR A 220 0.78 9.13 -4.87
N VAL A 221 0.72 8.00 -5.55
CA VAL A 221 1.16 6.68 -5.02
C VAL A 221 2.61 6.73 -4.53
N TYR A 222 3.49 7.43 -5.26
CA TYR A 222 4.90 7.58 -4.91
C TYR A 222 5.22 8.92 -4.23
N GLY A 223 4.20 9.64 -3.76
CA GLY A 223 4.32 10.97 -3.17
C GLY A 223 3.90 12.09 -4.11
N ILE A 224 4.06 13.34 -3.65
CA ILE A 224 3.64 14.55 -4.37
C ILE A 224 4.32 14.62 -5.74
N GLY A 225 3.52 14.81 -6.80
CA GLY A 225 4.04 14.85 -8.18
C GLY A 225 4.69 13.54 -8.63
N GLY A 226 4.32 12.41 -8.05
CA GLY A 226 4.91 11.09 -8.32
C GLY A 226 6.27 10.87 -7.65
N GLY A 227 6.76 11.82 -6.83
CA GLY A 227 8.05 11.71 -6.15
C GLY A 227 9.20 11.32 -7.10
N THR A 228 10.00 10.34 -6.67
CA THR A 228 11.08 9.75 -7.50
C THR A 228 10.62 8.50 -8.26
N GLY A 229 9.32 8.24 -8.33
CA GLY A 229 8.77 7.03 -8.93
C GLY A 229 8.92 5.79 -8.05
N CYS A 230 8.86 4.61 -8.67
CA CYS A 230 8.94 3.37 -7.91
C CYS A 230 10.30 3.22 -7.19
N PRO A 231 10.33 2.65 -5.97
CA PRO A 231 11.57 2.60 -5.18
C PRO A 231 12.73 1.88 -5.86
N LEU A 232 12.41 0.85 -6.67
CA LEU A 232 13.37 -0.04 -7.32
C LEU A 232 14.01 0.60 -8.57
N HIS A 233 13.21 1.16 -9.48
CA HIS A 233 13.69 1.67 -10.77
C HIS A 233 13.81 3.19 -10.83
N LYS A 234 13.33 3.91 -9.80
CA LYS A 234 13.24 5.37 -9.78
C LYS A 234 12.47 5.93 -10.99
N ASP A 235 11.42 5.22 -11.39
CA ASP A 235 10.63 5.51 -12.57
C ASP A 235 9.16 5.74 -12.18
N ARG A 236 8.65 6.94 -12.50
CA ARG A 236 7.25 7.34 -12.28
C ARG A 236 6.29 6.64 -13.24
N SER A 237 6.77 6.18 -14.39
CA SER A 237 6.03 5.42 -15.39
C SER A 237 6.38 3.93 -15.39
N CYS A 238 6.88 3.40 -14.27
CA CYS A 238 7.23 1.99 -14.17
C CYS A 238 6.00 1.10 -14.40
N TYR A 239 6.11 0.19 -15.37
CA TYR A 239 5.09 -0.80 -15.76
C TYR A 239 5.25 -2.15 -15.05
N THR A 240 6.36 -2.35 -14.32
CA THR A 240 6.70 -3.63 -13.68
C THR A 240 6.33 -3.67 -12.20
N CYS A 241 6.61 -2.59 -11.46
CA CYS A 241 6.35 -2.54 -10.02
C CYS A 241 4.86 -2.42 -9.73
N CYS A 242 4.40 -3.17 -8.73
CA CYS A 242 3.04 -3.03 -8.21
C CYS A 242 2.85 -1.66 -7.55
N ARG A 243 1.69 -1.08 -7.79
CA ARG A 243 1.17 0.14 -7.18
C ARG A 243 0.00 -0.22 -6.28
N GLN A 244 -0.21 0.57 -5.25
CA GLN A 244 -1.35 0.43 -4.36
C GLN A 244 -2.12 1.74 -4.28
N VAL A 245 -3.42 1.65 -4.54
CA VAL A 245 -4.40 2.72 -4.36
C VAL A 245 -5.51 2.17 -3.47
N VAL A 246 -6.10 3.01 -2.63
CA VAL A 246 -7.28 2.62 -1.85
C VAL A 246 -8.52 3.27 -2.44
N LEU A 247 -9.62 2.51 -2.48
CA LEU A 247 -10.95 3.02 -2.77
C LEU A 247 -11.71 3.12 -1.43
N CYS A 248 -12.12 4.33 -1.08
CA CYS A 248 -12.58 4.68 0.26
C CYS A 248 -14.05 5.06 0.26
N ARG A 249 -14.76 4.74 1.34
CA ARG A 249 -16.00 5.43 1.69
C ARG A 249 -15.64 6.78 2.30
N VAL A 250 -16.23 7.85 1.80
CA VAL A 250 -15.96 9.22 2.26
C VAL A 250 -17.27 9.93 2.55
N THR A 251 -17.44 10.37 3.79
CA THR A 251 -18.60 11.14 4.26
C THR A 251 -18.37 12.62 4.01
N LEU A 252 -19.07 13.19 3.04
CA LEU A 252 -18.88 14.58 2.62
C LEU A 252 -19.83 15.57 3.33
N GLY A 253 -21.00 15.12 3.77
CA GLY A 253 -22.05 15.99 4.31
C GLY A 253 -22.36 17.18 3.39
N ARG A 254 -22.63 18.34 4.00
CA ARG A 254 -22.60 19.64 3.31
C ARG A 254 -21.18 19.97 2.82
N SER A 255 -21.01 19.98 1.51
CA SER A 255 -19.76 20.31 0.83
C SER A 255 -19.68 21.78 0.45
N PHE A 256 -18.56 22.42 0.76
CA PHE A 256 -18.23 23.76 0.30
C PHE A 256 -17.60 23.68 -1.10
N LEU A 257 -18.27 24.22 -2.12
CA LEU A 257 -17.79 24.18 -3.50
C LEU A 257 -16.76 25.28 -3.73
N GLN A 258 -15.62 24.92 -4.31
CA GLN A 258 -14.54 25.88 -4.57
C GLN A 258 -13.92 25.66 -5.95
N PHE A 259 -13.61 26.76 -6.66
CA PHE A 259 -13.04 26.74 -8.01
C PHE A 259 -11.57 27.18 -8.06
N SER A 260 -11.07 27.81 -7.00
CA SER A 260 -9.69 28.33 -6.88
C SER A 260 -9.05 27.90 -5.57
N ALA A 261 -7.72 27.89 -5.50
CA ALA A 261 -7.01 27.51 -4.29
C ALA A 261 -7.39 28.40 -3.11
N LEU A 262 -7.74 27.77 -1.98
CA LEU A 262 -8.09 28.44 -0.73
C LEU A 262 -7.57 27.57 0.42
N LYS A 263 -6.46 27.96 1.03
CA LYS A 263 -5.84 27.15 2.09
C LYS A 263 -6.68 27.18 3.36
N MET A 264 -7.12 26.02 3.82
CA MET A 264 -7.92 25.83 5.02
C MET A 264 -7.29 24.79 5.93
N ALA A 265 -7.40 24.96 7.25
CA ALA A 265 -6.97 23.95 8.23
C ALA A 265 -8.12 23.04 8.66
N HIS A 266 -9.36 23.49 8.49
CA HIS A 266 -10.58 22.80 8.88
C HIS A 266 -11.66 23.05 7.82
N ALA A 267 -12.74 22.27 7.86
CA ALA A 267 -13.90 22.54 7.02
C ALA A 267 -14.46 23.96 7.31
N PRO A 268 -14.93 24.69 6.28
CA PRO A 268 -15.58 25.99 6.48
C PRO A 268 -16.75 25.91 7.46
N PRO A 269 -17.10 27.02 8.16
CA PRO A 269 -18.25 27.05 9.05
C PRO A 269 -19.52 26.51 8.38
N GLY A 270 -20.21 25.61 9.06
CA GLY A 270 -21.42 24.95 8.56
C GLY A 270 -21.19 23.85 7.52
N HIS A 271 -19.94 23.55 7.14
CA HIS A 271 -19.60 22.53 6.15
C HIS A 271 -18.78 21.40 6.76
N HIS A 272 -18.71 20.26 6.06
CA HIS A 272 -17.99 19.06 6.52
C HIS A 272 -16.90 18.63 5.54
N SER A 273 -16.95 19.14 4.31
CA SER A 273 -15.98 18.86 3.26
C SER A 273 -15.83 20.04 2.33
N VAL A 274 -14.79 20.02 1.51
CA VAL A 274 -14.56 20.94 0.40
C VAL A 274 -14.51 20.12 -0.89
N VAL A 275 -15.17 20.61 -1.94
CA VAL A 275 -15.12 20.01 -3.28
C VAL A 275 -14.52 21.03 -4.23
N GLY A 276 -13.28 20.74 -4.65
CA GLY A 276 -12.61 21.46 -5.70
C GLY A 276 -13.22 21.10 -7.04
N ARG A 277 -13.82 22.06 -7.74
CA ARG A 277 -14.37 21.88 -9.09
C ARG A 277 -13.29 22.21 -10.14
N PRO A 278 -13.29 21.51 -11.29
CA PRO A 278 -12.44 21.89 -12.42
C PRO A 278 -12.68 23.35 -12.84
N SER A 279 -11.60 24.05 -13.19
CA SER A 279 -11.64 25.45 -13.63
C SER A 279 -10.48 25.78 -14.57
N THR A 280 -10.68 26.80 -15.40
CA THR A 280 -9.63 27.31 -16.30
C THR A 280 -8.47 27.87 -15.48
N GLY A 281 -7.27 27.36 -15.68
CA GLY A 281 -6.08 27.73 -14.90
C GLY A 281 -6.01 27.10 -13.49
N GLY A 282 -7.03 26.33 -13.09
CA GLY A 282 -7.06 25.60 -11.82
C GLY A 282 -7.08 24.08 -12.04
N LEU A 283 -7.90 23.39 -11.25
CA LEU A 283 -8.03 21.93 -11.28
C LEU A 283 -8.46 21.42 -12.65
N CYS A 284 -7.89 20.28 -13.05
CA CYS A 284 -8.31 19.54 -14.24
C CYS A 284 -9.49 18.62 -13.93
N TYR A 285 -9.47 18.05 -12.72
CA TYR A 285 -10.41 17.06 -12.22
C TYR A 285 -10.91 17.46 -10.85
N PRO A 286 -12.13 17.06 -10.47
CA PRO A 286 -12.64 17.31 -9.15
C PRO A 286 -11.79 16.62 -8.08
N GLU A 287 -11.60 17.32 -6.97
CA GLU A 287 -10.92 16.82 -5.77
C GLU A 287 -11.83 17.02 -4.56
N TYR A 288 -11.84 16.03 -3.68
CA TYR A 288 -12.69 15.98 -2.49
C TYR A 288 -11.81 16.01 -1.26
N VAL A 289 -12.10 16.93 -0.34
CA VAL A 289 -11.27 17.15 0.85
C VAL A 289 -12.11 17.07 2.11
N VAL A 290 -11.68 16.22 3.03
CA VAL A 290 -12.20 16.17 4.41
C VAL A 290 -11.09 16.55 5.37
N TYR A 291 -11.46 17.06 6.54
CA TYR A 291 -10.51 17.61 7.51
C TYR A 291 -10.46 16.80 8.82
N ARG A 292 -11.09 15.61 8.82
CA ARG A 292 -11.12 14.68 9.94
C ARG A 292 -10.93 13.26 9.40
N GLY A 293 -10.01 12.51 10.00
CA GLY A 293 -9.72 11.13 9.61
C GLY A 293 -10.96 10.22 9.63
N GLU A 294 -11.79 10.34 10.67
CA GLU A 294 -13.02 9.53 10.81
C GLU A 294 -14.10 9.79 9.73
N GLN A 295 -13.97 10.79 8.86
CA GLN A 295 -14.88 10.95 7.71
C GLN A 295 -14.56 10.01 6.54
N ALA A 296 -13.50 9.21 6.62
CA ALA A 296 -13.13 8.27 5.57
C ALA A 296 -12.78 6.88 6.12
N TYR A 297 -13.20 5.84 5.40
CA TYR A 297 -12.84 4.46 5.67
C TYR A 297 -12.18 3.84 4.41
N PRO A 298 -10.95 3.30 4.50
CA PRO A 298 -10.31 2.63 3.39
C PRO A 298 -10.98 1.27 3.16
N GLU A 299 -11.97 1.19 2.27
CA GLU A 299 -12.81 -0.02 2.09
C GLU A 299 -12.08 -1.10 1.29
N TYR A 300 -11.40 -0.71 0.21
CA TYR A 300 -10.67 -1.64 -0.66
C TYR A 300 -9.22 -1.18 -0.87
N LEU A 301 -8.29 -2.12 -0.78
CA LEU A 301 -6.89 -1.97 -1.17
C LEU A 301 -6.71 -2.64 -2.53
N ILE A 302 -6.34 -1.83 -3.54
CA ILE A 302 -6.20 -2.29 -4.92
C ILE A 302 -4.73 -2.32 -5.30
N SER A 303 -4.21 -3.51 -5.60
CA SER A 303 -2.86 -3.74 -6.09
C SER A 303 -2.91 -3.86 -7.62
N SER A 304 -2.18 -3.01 -8.33
CA SER A 304 -2.22 -2.96 -9.80
C SER A 304 -0.88 -2.55 -10.41
N GLN A 305 -0.73 -2.77 -11.71
CA GLN A 305 0.33 -2.18 -12.53
C GLN A 305 -0.33 -1.28 -13.59
N ILE A 306 0.36 -0.21 -13.98
CA ILE A 306 -0.05 0.55 -15.18
C ILE A 306 0.38 -0.23 -16.42
N VAL A 307 -0.43 -0.19 -17.49
CA VAL A 307 -0.13 -0.88 -18.75
C VAL A 307 0.42 0.11 -19.77
N ARG A 308 1.54 -0.25 -20.42
CA ARG A 308 2.13 0.55 -21.49
C ARG A 308 1.13 0.65 -22.65
N PRO A 309 0.83 1.86 -23.17
CA PRO A 309 0.03 2.01 -24.37
C PRO A 309 0.70 1.30 -25.55
N GLU A 310 -0.09 0.61 -26.37
CA GLU A 310 0.40 0.05 -27.64
C GLU A 310 0.87 1.22 -28.52
N GLN A 311 2.07 1.10 -29.09
CA GLN A 311 2.52 2.06 -30.10
C GLN A 311 1.78 1.74 -31.39
N GLU A 312 1.08 2.72 -31.98
CA GLU A 312 0.60 2.56 -33.36
C GLU A 312 1.82 2.23 -34.25
N PRO A 313 1.72 1.22 -35.14
CA PRO A 313 2.79 0.95 -36.07
C PRO A 313 3.06 2.22 -36.88
N SER A 314 4.31 2.67 -36.86
CA SER A 314 4.78 3.78 -37.69
C SER A 314 4.30 3.53 -39.12
N LYS A 315 3.53 4.46 -39.68
CA LYS A 315 3.21 4.45 -41.11
C LYS A 315 4.53 4.30 -41.86
N GLU A 316 4.77 3.12 -42.43
CA GLU A 316 5.86 2.91 -43.38
C GLU A 316 5.76 4.04 -44.41
N GLU A 317 6.83 4.81 -44.54
CA GLU A 317 7.03 5.68 -45.70
C GLU A 317 6.88 4.80 -46.92
N SER A 318 5.76 4.99 -47.64
CA SER A 318 5.58 4.42 -48.97
C SER A 318 6.80 4.84 -49.81
N PRO A 319 7.50 3.91 -50.47
CA PRO A 319 8.64 4.28 -51.29
C PRO A 319 8.19 5.28 -52.38
N PRO A 320 9.07 6.20 -52.79
CA PRO A 320 8.72 7.19 -53.79
C PRO A 320 8.27 6.44 -55.04
N ARG A 321 7.12 6.85 -55.59
CA ARG A 321 6.68 6.38 -56.90
C ARG A 321 7.69 6.92 -57.90
N ASP A 322 8.55 6.03 -58.40
CA ASP A 322 9.41 6.31 -59.54
C ASP A 322 8.57 6.89 -60.69
N ALA A 323 9.03 8.01 -61.23
CA ALA A 323 8.52 8.69 -62.40
C ALA A 323 9.53 8.57 -63.53
#